data_AF-A0AA39A4C7-F1
#
_entry.id   AF-A0AA39A4C7-F1
#
_cell.length_a   1.000
_cell.length_b   1.000
_cell.length_c   1.000
_cell.angle_alpha   90.00
_cell.angle_beta   90.00
_cell.angle_gamma   90.00
#
_symmetry.space_group_name_H-M   'P 1'
#
loop_
_entity.id
_entity.type
_entity.pdbx_description
1 polymer ?
#
loop_
_entity_poly.entity_id
_entity_poly.type
_entity_poly.pdbx_seq_one_letter_code
_entity_poly.pdbx_strand_id
1 'polypeptide(L)'
;MEFMLETICNIKNNKKSPKEDTVQYAQINKWLQKLRVEDTVIRGLKWSKLLDPDKSGHWWLSSNMAFLADNAEEVAARIDGEVLEVQKMLQLAATLGMNTDARRAIFCVIMTSVDVLDAFQKLLRLDLPGKQDRDIMRVILRCCLREEAFNKYYTILASHLCKHDKNQKYTLQYCLWDHFKRLESMNPMTSLHLARFVAEMLASFTLSLAVLKTVELSDTKQLTPTRIMHFRMIFEAIFKNPDRVVWNIFKRIAVAPELETLRNGIKFFVREYVVSRNKGFAGKFKVAKRALNSVEVLLY
;
A
#
# COMPACT_ATOMS: atom_id res chain seq x y z
N MET A 1 3.64 19.48 12.84
CA MET A 1 2.67 19.21 11.75
C MET A 1 3.24 19.68 10.41
N GLU A 2 3.81 20.88 10.37
CA GLU A 2 4.55 21.45 9.22
C GLU A 2 5.65 20.53 8.68
N PHE A 3 6.53 19.99 9.52
CA PHE A 3 7.59 19.07 9.08
C PHE A 3 7.09 17.80 8.36
N MET A 4 5.92 17.29 8.76
CA MET A 4 5.30 16.13 8.11
C MET A 4 4.68 16.52 6.77
N LEU A 5 4.03 17.69 6.71
CA LEU A 5 3.49 18.26 5.46
C LEU A 5 4.62 18.54 4.45
N GLU A 6 5.73 19.11 4.92
CA GLU A 6 6.92 19.39 4.12
C GLU A 6 7.59 18.10 3.63
N THR A 7 7.69 17.07 4.49
CA THR A 7 8.20 15.75 4.08
C THR A 7 7.28 15.10 3.04
N ILE A 8 5.96 15.21 3.20
CA ILE A 8 4.97 14.68 2.25
C ILE A 8 5.03 15.43 0.91
N CYS A 9 5.12 16.77 0.91
CA CYS A 9 5.27 17.56 -0.31
C CYS A 9 6.61 17.28 -1.01
N ASN A 10 7.69 17.11 -0.26
CA ASN A 10 8.99 16.72 -0.80
C ASN A 10 8.96 15.31 -1.43
N ILE A 11 8.25 14.36 -0.82
CA ILE A 11 8.05 13.02 -1.40
C ILE A 11 7.12 13.05 -2.62
N LYS A 12 6.03 13.83 -2.59
CA LYS A 12 5.09 14.03 -3.72
C LYS A 12 5.83 14.59 -4.93
N ASN A 13 6.69 15.59 -4.71
CA ASN A 13 7.44 16.29 -5.76
C ASN A 13 8.85 15.71 -6.02
N ASN A 14 9.18 14.54 -5.46
CA ASN A 14 10.46 13.85 -5.64
C ASN A 14 11.71 14.70 -5.27
N LYS A 15 11.56 15.64 -4.33
CA LYS A 15 12.64 16.47 -3.79
C LYS A 15 13.32 15.75 -2.61
N LYS A 16 14.65 15.61 -2.65
CA LYS A 16 15.45 15.06 -1.53
C LYS A 16 15.45 16.05 -0.34
N SER A 17 15.20 15.59 0.88
CA SER A 17 15.21 16.47 2.07
C SER A 17 16.63 16.66 2.66
N PRO A 18 17.07 17.90 2.96
CA PRO A 18 18.41 18.26 3.42
C PRO A 18 18.57 18.16 4.94
N LYS A 19 18.29 17.00 5.54
CA LYS A 19 18.37 16.85 7.01
C LYS A 19 19.80 16.92 7.58
N GLU A 20 20.83 16.99 6.74
CA GLU A 20 22.22 17.20 7.14
C GLU A 20 22.62 18.67 7.30
N ASP A 21 21.90 19.60 6.66
CA ASP A 21 22.36 20.99 6.57
C ASP A 21 22.16 21.76 7.89
N THR A 22 21.08 21.56 8.63
CA THR A 22 20.72 22.46 9.75
C THR A 22 21.62 22.35 10.99
N VAL A 23 22.27 21.21 11.24
CA VAL A 23 23.08 21.01 12.46
C VAL A 23 24.45 21.69 12.36
N GLN A 24 25.03 21.76 11.16
CA GLN A 24 26.37 22.32 10.94
C GLN A 24 26.37 23.86 10.93
N TYR A 25 25.35 24.51 10.35
CA TYR A 25 25.29 25.99 10.28
C TYR A 25 24.96 26.66 11.62
N ALA A 26 24.23 25.98 12.51
CA ALA A 26 23.85 26.53 13.82
C ALA A 26 25.03 26.60 14.82
N GLN A 27 26.00 25.69 14.72
CA GLN A 27 27.22 25.74 15.53
C GLN A 27 28.16 26.87 15.08
N ILE A 28 28.25 27.08 13.76
CA ILE A 28 29.10 28.10 13.14
C ILE A 28 28.63 29.52 13.49
N ASN A 29 27.32 29.79 13.45
CA ASN A 29 26.79 31.10 13.82
C ASN A 29 26.87 31.41 15.33
N LYS A 30 26.73 30.40 16.20
CA LYS A 30 26.86 30.59 17.65
C LYS A 30 28.28 30.93 18.10
N TRP A 31 29.28 30.43 17.39
CA TRP A 31 30.68 30.72 17.65
C TRP A 31 31.06 32.15 17.19
N LEU A 32 30.59 32.55 16.01
CA LEU A 32 30.77 33.88 15.44
C LEU A 32 30.15 35.01 16.29
N GLN A 33 29.04 34.72 16.99
CA GLN A 33 28.38 35.68 17.89
C GLN A 33 29.10 35.88 19.24
N LYS A 34 29.93 34.93 19.69
CA LYS A 34 30.67 35.08 20.96
C LYS A 34 31.81 36.09 20.88
N LEU A 35 32.31 36.39 19.69
CA LEU A 35 33.48 37.23 19.46
C LEU A 35 33.13 38.67 19.08
N ARG A 36 31.85 39.05 19.09
CA ARG A 36 31.34 40.42 18.84
C ARG A 36 31.93 41.09 17.59
N VAL A 37 31.92 40.38 16.46
CA VAL A 37 32.43 40.91 15.20
C VAL A 37 31.28 41.34 14.29
N GLU A 38 31.25 42.65 13.98
CA GLU A 38 30.66 43.22 12.76
C GLU A 38 31.53 42.83 11.55
N ASP A 39 31.44 41.56 11.12
CA ASP A 39 32.05 41.01 9.88
C ASP A 39 31.86 39.48 9.81
N THR A 40 30.75 38.95 10.32
CA THR A 40 30.49 37.50 10.28
C THR A 40 30.25 37.01 8.86
N VAL A 41 31.11 36.11 8.39
CA VAL A 41 31.07 35.60 7.02
C VAL A 41 30.14 34.40 6.97
N ILE A 42 29.01 34.54 6.27
CA ILE A 42 28.07 33.44 6.06
C ILE A 42 28.23 32.94 4.62
N ARG A 43 28.58 31.66 4.47
CA ARG A 43 28.81 31.02 3.15
C ARG A 43 29.74 31.84 2.22
N GLY A 44 30.83 32.36 2.76
CA GLY A 44 31.86 33.08 2.00
C GLY A 44 31.59 34.57 1.76
N LEU A 45 30.48 35.11 2.28
CA LEU A 45 30.13 36.53 2.16
C LEU A 45 30.37 37.26 3.47
N LYS A 46 31.24 38.28 3.46
CA LYS A 46 31.38 39.21 4.59
C LYS A 46 30.03 39.86 4.89
N TRP A 47 29.71 39.94 6.18
CA TRP A 47 28.51 40.62 6.67
C TRP A 47 28.36 42.03 6.10
N SER A 48 29.46 42.79 6.09
CA SER A 48 29.53 44.13 5.50
C SER A 48 29.23 44.17 4.00
N LYS A 49 29.57 43.11 3.24
CA LYS A 49 29.25 42.99 1.80
C LYS A 49 27.82 42.53 1.53
N LEU A 50 27.16 41.90 2.50
CA LEU A 50 25.74 41.55 2.45
C LEU A 50 24.83 42.77 2.69
N LEU A 51 25.35 43.83 3.32
CA LEU A 51 24.62 45.03 3.72
C LEU A 51 24.73 46.20 2.72
N ASP A 52 25.46 46.04 1.62
CA ASP A 52 25.77 47.11 0.67
C ASP A 52 24.75 47.10 -0.50
N PRO A 53 23.77 48.02 -0.55
CA PRO A 53 22.61 47.94 -1.46
C PRO A 53 22.94 48.23 -2.93
N ASP A 54 24.07 48.88 -3.22
CA ASP A 54 24.38 49.43 -4.55
C ASP A 54 25.34 48.58 -5.40
N LYS A 55 25.80 47.41 -4.89
CA LYS A 55 26.66 46.50 -5.65
C LYS A 55 25.83 45.45 -6.39
N SER A 56 25.45 45.79 -7.62
CA SER A 56 24.80 44.91 -8.59
C SER A 56 25.75 43.80 -9.05
N GLY A 57 25.35 42.55 -8.83
CA GLY A 57 26.18 41.37 -9.12
C GLY A 57 25.94 40.14 -8.22
N HIS A 58 24.95 40.20 -7.33
CA HIS A 58 24.59 39.09 -6.46
C HIS A 58 23.39 38.36 -7.07
N TRP A 59 23.59 37.12 -7.56
CA TRP A 59 22.53 36.31 -8.19
C TRP A 59 21.39 35.92 -7.23
N TRP A 60 21.60 36.07 -5.91
CA TRP A 60 20.57 35.96 -4.88
C TRP A 60 19.84 37.29 -4.55
N LEU A 61 20.25 38.40 -5.18
CA LEU A 61 19.71 39.76 -5.01
C LEU A 61 19.40 40.42 -6.38
N SER A 62 19.17 39.61 -7.41
CA SER A 62 18.94 40.08 -8.78
C SER A 62 17.68 40.94 -8.88
N SER A 63 17.74 41.96 -9.74
CA SER A 63 16.65 42.88 -10.15
C SER A 63 15.51 42.18 -10.91
N ASN A 64 15.16 40.97 -10.49
CA ASN A 64 14.03 40.18 -10.97
C ASN A 64 12.93 40.10 -9.92
N MET A 65 12.94 40.95 -8.88
CA MET A 65 11.80 41.06 -7.97
C MET A 65 10.53 41.54 -8.70
N ALA A 66 10.64 42.24 -9.83
CA ALA A 66 9.48 42.54 -10.68
C ALA A 66 8.93 41.30 -11.40
N PHE A 67 9.80 40.43 -11.93
CA PHE A 67 9.42 39.17 -12.59
C PHE A 67 9.01 38.05 -11.60
N LEU A 68 9.48 38.11 -10.36
CA LEU A 68 9.05 37.22 -9.27
C LEU A 68 7.77 37.74 -8.60
N ALA A 69 7.51 39.04 -8.55
CA ALA A 69 6.26 39.58 -8.02
C ALA A 69 5.05 39.21 -8.90
N ASP A 70 5.19 39.30 -10.24
CA ASP A 70 4.14 38.88 -11.18
C ASP A 70 3.85 37.36 -11.12
N ASN A 71 4.84 36.55 -10.72
CA ASN A 71 4.69 35.11 -10.55
C ASN A 71 4.50 34.67 -9.09
N ALA A 72 4.61 35.57 -8.12
CA ALA A 72 4.52 35.24 -6.69
C ALA A 72 3.09 34.90 -6.30
N GLU A 73 2.10 35.63 -6.84
CA GLU A 73 0.70 35.31 -6.64
C GLU A 73 0.32 33.96 -7.28
N GLU A 74 0.85 33.65 -8.47
CA GLU A 74 0.61 32.36 -9.12
C GLU A 74 1.28 31.20 -8.37
N VAL A 75 2.52 31.40 -7.89
CA VAL A 75 3.24 30.40 -7.08
C VAL A 75 2.59 30.24 -5.70
N ALA A 76 2.16 31.32 -5.05
CA ALA A 76 1.44 31.27 -3.78
C ALA A 76 0.08 30.58 -3.95
N ALA A 77 -0.68 30.88 -5.01
CA ALA A 77 -1.94 30.19 -5.31
C ALA A 77 -1.74 28.68 -5.59
N ARG A 78 -0.64 28.30 -6.26
CA ARG A 78 -0.27 26.88 -6.44
C ARG A 78 0.09 26.21 -5.12
N ILE A 79 0.84 26.88 -4.25
CA ILE A 79 1.20 26.37 -2.91
C ILE A 79 -0.05 26.23 -2.04
N ASP A 80 -0.93 27.24 -1.99
CA ASP A 80 -2.18 27.21 -1.23
C ASP A 80 -3.12 26.11 -1.75
N GLY A 81 -3.17 25.92 -3.07
CA GLY A 81 -3.89 24.82 -3.70
C GLY A 81 -3.33 23.44 -3.29
N GLU A 82 -2.01 23.26 -3.33
CA GLU A 82 -1.35 22.03 -2.88
C GLU A 82 -1.56 21.77 -1.38
N VAL A 83 -1.52 22.81 -0.54
CA VAL A 83 -1.79 22.71 0.90
C VAL A 83 -3.22 22.25 1.16
N LEU A 84 -4.19 22.81 0.42
CA LEU A 84 -5.60 22.41 0.51
C LEU A 84 -5.81 20.94 0.10
N GLU A 85 -5.15 20.47 -0.97
CA GLU A 85 -5.19 19.07 -1.38
C GLU A 85 -4.62 18.14 -0.30
N VAL A 86 -3.48 18.51 0.29
CA VAL A 86 -2.86 17.73 1.36
C VAL A 86 -3.77 17.69 2.60
N GLN A 87 -4.44 18.79 2.93
CA GLN A 87 -5.38 18.83 4.04
C GLN A 87 -6.60 17.93 3.82
N LYS A 88 -7.18 17.94 2.61
CA LYS A 88 -8.26 17.01 2.21
C LYS A 88 -7.80 15.55 2.31
N MET A 89 -6.58 15.26 1.87
CA MET A 89 -6.00 13.92 1.93
C MET A 89 -5.78 13.46 3.38
N LEU A 90 -5.36 14.35 4.28
CA LEU A 90 -5.22 14.03 5.70
C LEU A 90 -6.56 13.80 6.37
N GLN A 91 -7.61 14.54 5.98
CA GLN A 91 -8.98 14.28 6.44
C GLN A 91 -9.45 12.90 5.97
N LEU A 92 -9.22 12.55 4.70
CA LEU A 92 -9.53 11.22 4.17
C LEU A 92 -8.73 10.11 4.87
N ALA A 93 -7.45 10.36 5.17
CA ALA A 93 -6.64 9.43 5.95
C ALA A 93 -7.25 9.21 7.35
N ALA A 94 -7.74 10.27 7.99
CA ALA A 94 -8.39 10.18 9.30
C ALA A 94 -9.71 9.39 9.26
N THR A 95 -10.57 9.61 8.26
CA THR A 95 -11.81 8.83 8.10
C THR A 95 -11.53 7.35 7.85
N LEU A 96 -10.43 7.04 7.17
CA LEU A 96 -9.93 5.68 6.95
C LEU A 96 -9.12 5.14 8.13
N GLY A 97 -9.03 5.85 9.26
CA GLY A 97 -8.40 5.40 10.50
C GLY A 97 -6.87 5.25 10.40
N MET A 98 -6.23 6.13 9.63
CA MET A 98 -4.77 6.28 9.58
C MET A 98 -4.31 7.10 10.78
N ASN A 99 -4.35 6.47 11.96
CA ASN A 99 -4.16 7.14 13.24
C ASN A 99 -2.67 7.37 13.62
N THR A 100 -1.73 6.87 12.83
CA THR A 100 -0.29 7.02 13.08
C THR A 100 0.39 7.74 11.93
N ASP A 101 1.51 8.41 12.21
CA ASP A 101 2.30 9.12 11.18
C ASP A 101 2.75 8.17 10.06
N ALA A 102 3.20 6.96 10.42
CA ALA A 102 3.55 5.93 9.44
C ALA A 102 2.37 5.59 8.51
N ARG A 103 1.17 5.37 9.07
CA ARG A 103 -0.03 5.06 8.27
C ARG A 103 -0.47 6.22 7.38
N ARG A 104 -0.37 7.45 7.89
CA ARG A 104 -0.64 8.66 7.09
C ARG A 104 0.34 8.79 5.94
N ALA A 105 1.64 8.62 6.19
CA ALA A 105 2.67 8.67 5.16
C ALA A 105 2.45 7.60 4.08
N ILE A 106 2.21 6.35 4.47
CA ILE A 106 1.89 5.25 3.55
C ILE A 106 0.65 5.59 2.72
N PHE A 107 -0.42 6.05 3.36
CA PHE A 107 -1.67 6.42 2.70
C PHE A 107 -1.45 7.52 1.66
N CYS A 108 -0.73 8.59 2.03
CA CYS A 108 -0.39 9.68 1.13
C CYS A 108 0.40 9.17 -0.08
N VAL A 109 1.41 8.32 0.12
CA VAL A 109 2.16 7.72 -0.98
C VAL A 109 1.22 6.93 -1.91
N ILE A 110 0.37 6.07 -1.37
CA ILE A 110 -0.53 5.23 -2.16
C ILE A 110 -1.51 6.07 -3.00
N MET A 111 -2.04 7.15 -2.44
CA MET A 111 -3.04 8.01 -3.09
C MET A 111 -2.46 9.04 -4.07
N THR A 112 -1.19 9.43 -3.90
CA THR A 112 -0.53 10.44 -4.75
C THR A 112 0.36 9.87 -5.84
N SER A 113 0.62 8.56 -5.80
CA SER A 113 1.49 7.92 -6.79
C SER A 113 0.82 7.85 -8.16
N VAL A 114 1.61 8.06 -9.21
CA VAL A 114 1.11 8.09 -10.59
C VAL A 114 0.74 6.68 -11.05
N ASP A 115 1.56 5.69 -10.69
CA ASP A 115 1.35 4.30 -11.02
C ASP A 115 1.84 3.35 -9.90
N VAL A 116 1.69 2.05 -10.14
CA VAL A 116 2.08 1.01 -9.17
C VAL A 116 3.59 1.00 -8.90
N LEU A 117 4.42 1.26 -9.91
CA LEU A 117 5.88 1.21 -9.76
C LEU A 117 6.39 2.42 -8.98
N ASP A 118 5.83 3.59 -9.25
CA ASP A 118 6.07 4.82 -8.49
C ASP A 118 5.68 4.63 -7.02
N ALA A 119 4.47 4.10 -6.76
CA ALA A 119 4.02 3.78 -5.41
C ALA A 119 4.94 2.78 -4.71
N PHE A 120 5.32 1.71 -5.40
CA PHE A 120 6.23 0.71 -4.87
C PHE A 120 7.58 1.31 -4.49
N GLN A 121 8.20 2.10 -5.38
CA GLN A 121 9.50 2.75 -5.11
C GLN A 121 9.40 3.76 -3.96
N LYS A 122 8.35 4.58 -3.92
CA LYS A 122 8.13 5.56 -2.85
C LYS A 122 7.91 4.88 -1.50
N LEU A 123 7.16 3.77 -1.46
CA LEU A 123 6.95 3.00 -0.23
C LEU A 123 8.26 2.41 0.31
N LEU A 124 9.13 1.89 -0.56
CA LEU A 124 10.45 1.39 -0.14
C LEU A 124 11.35 2.51 0.41
N ARG A 125 11.19 3.75 -0.09
CA ARG A 125 11.95 4.92 0.38
C ARG A 125 11.48 5.49 1.70
N LEU A 126 10.30 5.10 2.21
CA LEU A 126 9.82 5.57 3.52
C LEU A 126 10.68 5.05 4.68
N ASP A 127 11.48 3.99 4.45
CA ASP A 127 12.41 3.39 5.41
C ASP A 127 11.79 3.21 6.81
N LEU A 128 10.60 2.59 6.84
CA LEU A 128 9.82 2.45 8.06
C LEU A 128 10.49 1.46 9.02
N PRO A 129 10.71 1.82 10.29
CA PRO A 129 11.46 0.99 11.21
C PRO A 129 10.67 -0.27 11.65
N GLY A 130 11.26 -1.43 11.41
CA GLY A 130 10.89 -2.72 12.01
C GLY A 130 9.40 -3.06 11.93
N LYS A 131 8.68 -2.97 13.07
CA LYS A 131 7.25 -3.35 13.15
C LYS A 131 6.33 -2.45 12.33
N GLN A 132 6.74 -1.21 12.04
CA GLN A 132 5.92 -0.25 11.28
C GLN A 132 5.82 -0.62 9.80
N ASP A 133 6.79 -1.32 9.25
CA ASP A 133 6.76 -1.83 7.87
C ASP A 133 5.52 -2.72 7.61
N ARG A 134 5.04 -3.43 8.64
CA ARG A 134 3.81 -4.22 8.58
C ARG A 134 2.54 -3.37 8.35
N ASP A 135 2.60 -2.07 8.64
CA ASP A 135 1.48 -1.19 8.35
C ASP A 135 1.30 -0.94 6.85
N ILE A 136 2.33 -1.14 6.01
CA ILE A 136 2.21 -1.00 4.56
C ILE A 136 1.09 -1.91 4.01
N MET A 137 1.16 -3.22 4.27
CA MET A 137 0.09 -4.15 3.86
C MET A 137 -1.27 -3.83 4.48
N ARG A 138 -1.30 -3.39 5.74
CA ARG A 138 -2.56 -3.07 6.42
C ARG A 138 -3.24 -1.87 5.79
N VAL A 139 -2.49 -0.84 5.43
CA VAL A 139 -3.02 0.36 4.77
C VAL A 139 -3.48 0.02 3.37
N ILE A 140 -2.68 -0.71 2.57
CA ILE A 140 -3.06 -1.15 1.22
C ILE A 140 -4.39 -1.91 1.23
N LEU A 141 -4.51 -2.91 2.11
CA LEU A 141 -5.74 -3.68 2.21
C LEU A 141 -6.90 -2.79 2.66
N ARG A 142 -6.70 -1.94 3.68
CA ARG A 142 -7.75 -1.07 4.20
C ARG A 142 -8.27 -0.08 3.15
N CYS A 143 -7.39 0.52 2.35
CA CYS A 143 -7.77 1.37 1.22
C CYS A 143 -8.59 0.58 0.21
N CYS A 144 -8.09 -0.57 -0.25
CA CYS A 144 -8.78 -1.43 -1.22
C CYS A 144 -10.20 -1.81 -0.77
N LEU A 145 -10.41 -2.08 0.52
CA LEU A 145 -11.71 -2.48 1.06
C LEU A 145 -12.72 -1.34 1.23
N ARG A 146 -12.25 -0.09 1.16
CA ARG A 146 -13.04 1.14 1.35
C ARG A 146 -13.26 1.92 0.07
N GLU A 147 -12.68 1.47 -1.05
CA GLU A 147 -12.97 2.01 -2.37
C GLU A 147 -14.45 1.90 -2.73
N GLU A 148 -14.89 2.78 -3.63
CA GLU A 148 -16.23 2.72 -4.22
C GLU A 148 -16.38 1.53 -5.18
N ALA A 149 -15.32 1.25 -5.95
CA ALA A 149 -15.24 0.12 -6.85
C ALA A 149 -13.90 -0.61 -6.69
N PHE A 150 -13.94 -1.93 -6.78
CA PHE A 150 -12.73 -2.75 -6.67
C PHE A 150 -11.66 -2.33 -7.68
N ASN A 151 -10.52 -1.86 -7.17
CA ASN A 151 -9.41 -1.41 -7.98
C ASN A 151 -8.23 -2.41 -7.91
N LYS A 152 -7.80 -2.93 -9.07
CA LYS A 152 -6.68 -3.88 -9.19
C LYS A 152 -5.32 -3.27 -8.84
N TYR A 153 -5.19 -1.94 -8.83
CA TYR A 153 -3.99 -1.24 -8.40
C TYR A 153 -3.44 -1.79 -7.07
N TYR A 154 -4.31 -1.99 -6.08
CA TYR A 154 -3.91 -2.47 -4.74
C TYR A 154 -3.39 -3.92 -4.73
N THR A 155 -3.94 -4.80 -5.58
CA THR A 155 -3.50 -6.21 -5.64
C THR A 155 -2.15 -6.33 -6.35
N ILE A 156 -1.92 -5.54 -7.40
CA ILE A 156 -0.64 -5.50 -8.11
C ILE A 156 0.44 -4.92 -7.19
N LEU A 157 0.17 -3.81 -6.52
CA LEU A 157 1.09 -3.21 -5.54
C LEU A 157 1.44 -4.18 -4.40
N ALA A 158 0.42 -4.84 -3.83
CA ALA A 158 0.64 -5.86 -2.80
C ALA A 158 1.47 -7.05 -3.31
N SER A 159 1.29 -7.46 -4.58
CA SER A 159 2.09 -8.51 -5.20
C SER A 159 3.56 -8.13 -5.32
N HIS A 160 3.88 -6.92 -5.77
CA HIS A 160 5.26 -6.43 -5.83
C HIS A 160 5.93 -6.41 -4.45
N LEU A 161 5.23 -5.91 -3.43
CA LEU A 161 5.73 -5.88 -2.05
C LEU A 161 5.95 -7.29 -1.49
N CYS A 162 5.04 -8.23 -1.73
CA CYS A 162 5.18 -9.62 -1.29
C CYS A 162 6.32 -10.38 -2.00
N LYS A 163 6.66 -9.99 -3.23
CA LYS A 163 7.81 -10.54 -3.97
C LYS A 163 9.13 -9.98 -3.45
N HIS A 164 9.14 -8.70 -3.09
CA HIS A 164 10.31 -8.02 -2.55
C HIS A 164 10.64 -8.50 -1.13
N ASP A 165 9.66 -8.58 -0.23
CA ASP A 165 9.85 -9.01 1.15
C ASP A 165 8.82 -10.07 1.60
N LYS A 166 9.33 -11.20 2.09
CA LYS A 166 8.52 -12.29 2.66
C LYS A 166 7.74 -11.84 3.89
N ASN A 167 8.22 -10.87 4.68
CA ASN A 167 7.50 -10.35 5.84
C ASN A 167 6.20 -9.64 5.45
N GLN A 168 6.18 -8.95 4.31
CA GLN A 168 4.95 -8.36 3.76
C GLN A 168 3.95 -9.45 3.38
N LYS A 169 4.41 -10.57 2.81
CA LYS A 169 3.56 -11.73 2.53
C LYS A 169 2.98 -12.37 3.79
N TYR A 170 3.75 -12.51 4.87
CA TYR A 170 3.24 -13.01 6.16
C TYR A 170 2.23 -12.02 6.75
N THR A 171 2.55 -10.74 6.74
CA THR A 171 1.65 -9.68 7.22
C THR A 171 0.32 -9.70 6.48
N LEU A 172 0.34 -9.87 5.16
CA LEU A 172 -0.87 -9.99 4.36
C LEU A 172 -1.72 -11.20 4.78
N GLN A 173 -1.10 -12.36 5.00
CA GLN A 173 -1.83 -13.56 5.45
C GLN A 173 -2.54 -13.31 6.79
N TYR A 174 -1.84 -12.73 7.77
CA TYR A 174 -2.45 -12.37 9.05
C TYR A 174 -3.58 -11.36 8.89
N CYS A 175 -3.40 -10.33 8.04
CA CYS A 175 -4.47 -9.37 7.77
C CYS A 175 -5.71 -10.08 7.21
N LEU A 176 -5.55 -11.00 6.25
CA LEU A 176 -6.67 -11.73 5.67
C LEU A 176 -7.38 -12.61 6.71
N TRP A 177 -6.64 -13.32 7.56
CA TRP A 177 -7.21 -14.13 8.63
C TRP A 177 -8.02 -13.29 9.63
N ASP A 178 -7.54 -12.11 9.99
CA ASP A 178 -8.27 -11.20 10.88
C ASP A 178 -9.57 -10.70 10.23
N HIS A 179 -9.58 -10.47 8.92
CA HIS A 179 -10.80 -10.12 8.20
C HIS A 179 -11.77 -11.31 8.08
N PHE A 180 -11.28 -12.53 7.86
CA PHE A 180 -12.13 -13.73 7.81
C PHE A 180 -12.86 -14.00 9.13
N LYS A 181 -12.25 -13.65 10.27
CA LYS A 181 -12.88 -13.74 11.59
C LYS A 181 -14.02 -12.72 11.78
N ARG A 182 -14.01 -11.62 11.03
CA ARG A 182 -14.96 -10.49 11.17
C ARG A 182 -15.99 -10.43 10.03
N LEU A 183 -16.15 -11.49 9.24
CA LEU A 183 -17.06 -11.49 8.10
C LEU A 183 -18.51 -11.21 8.49
N GLU A 184 -18.97 -11.68 9.66
CA GLU A 184 -20.37 -11.48 10.08
C GLU A 184 -20.76 -10.02 10.29
N SER A 185 -19.82 -9.18 10.73
CA SER A 185 -20.04 -7.75 10.94
C SER A 185 -19.56 -6.90 9.76
N MET A 186 -19.08 -7.54 8.69
CA MET A 186 -18.55 -6.86 7.52
C MET A 186 -19.67 -6.43 6.59
N ASN A 187 -19.63 -5.19 6.11
CA ASN A 187 -20.59 -4.75 5.10
C ASN A 187 -20.41 -5.57 3.78
N PRO A 188 -21.48 -5.77 3.00
CA PRO A 188 -21.41 -6.61 1.79
C PRO A 188 -20.40 -6.14 0.74
N MET A 189 -20.23 -4.82 0.56
CA MET A 189 -19.34 -4.26 -0.46
C MET A 189 -17.85 -4.48 -0.11
N THR A 190 -17.47 -4.24 1.13
CA THR A 190 -16.15 -4.56 1.69
C THR A 190 -15.90 -6.07 1.61
N SER A 191 -16.90 -6.92 1.89
CA SER A 191 -16.78 -8.36 1.72
C SER A 191 -16.52 -8.76 0.26
N LEU A 192 -17.19 -8.12 -0.71
CA LEU A 192 -16.94 -8.31 -2.14
C LEU A 192 -15.52 -7.86 -2.52
N HIS A 193 -15.07 -6.70 -2.07
CA HIS A 193 -13.72 -6.19 -2.35
C HIS A 193 -12.65 -7.11 -1.77
N LEU A 194 -12.85 -7.62 -0.55
CA LEU A 194 -11.96 -8.59 0.07
C LEU A 194 -11.93 -9.89 -0.72
N ALA A 195 -13.09 -10.41 -1.15
CA ALA A 195 -13.16 -11.64 -1.92
C ALA A 195 -12.43 -11.51 -3.27
N ARG A 196 -12.62 -10.39 -3.97
CA ARG A 196 -11.90 -10.09 -5.22
C ARG A 196 -10.41 -9.92 -4.99
N PHE A 197 -10.00 -9.21 -3.93
CA PHE A 197 -8.60 -9.06 -3.55
C PHE A 197 -7.95 -10.44 -3.34
N VAL A 198 -8.57 -11.31 -2.53
CA VAL A 198 -8.04 -12.67 -2.28
C VAL A 198 -7.95 -13.49 -3.57
N ALA A 199 -8.98 -13.45 -4.43
CA ALA A 199 -8.97 -14.16 -5.70
C ALA A 199 -7.83 -13.71 -6.63
N GLU A 200 -7.57 -12.41 -6.74
CA GLU A 200 -6.45 -11.86 -7.51
C GLU A 200 -5.09 -12.23 -6.91
N MET A 201 -4.95 -12.22 -5.58
CA MET A 201 -3.71 -12.67 -4.91
C MET A 201 -3.42 -14.15 -5.12
N LEU A 202 -4.46 -14.98 -5.26
CA LEU A 202 -4.35 -16.40 -5.61
C LEU A 202 -4.01 -16.59 -7.10
N ALA A 203 -4.69 -15.85 -7.99
CA ALA A 203 -4.49 -15.93 -9.44
C ALA A 203 -3.11 -15.41 -9.89
N SER A 204 -2.58 -14.40 -9.22
CA SER A 204 -1.19 -13.92 -9.40
C SER A 204 -0.13 -14.83 -8.75
N PHE A 205 -0.55 -15.92 -8.10
CA PHE A 205 0.28 -16.85 -7.34
C PHE A 205 1.07 -16.23 -6.17
N THR A 206 0.78 -14.99 -5.81
CA THR A 206 1.39 -14.30 -4.66
C THR A 206 1.08 -15.05 -3.36
N LEU A 207 -0.18 -15.44 -3.19
CA LEU A 207 -0.65 -16.31 -2.11
C LEU A 207 -1.03 -17.69 -2.66
N SER A 208 -1.02 -18.70 -1.79
CA SER A 208 -1.54 -20.05 -2.06
C SER A 208 -2.91 -20.21 -1.38
N LEU A 209 -3.71 -21.18 -1.82
CA LEU A 209 -4.97 -21.54 -1.16
C LEU A 209 -4.81 -21.89 0.32
N ALA A 210 -3.59 -22.21 0.77
CA ALA A 210 -3.24 -22.36 2.18
C ALA A 210 -3.62 -21.14 3.05
N VAL A 211 -3.83 -19.95 2.48
CA VAL A 211 -4.39 -18.79 3.21
C VAL A 211 -5.79 -19.05 3.76
N LEU A 212 -6.53 -20.02 3.20
CA LEU A 212 -7.86 -20.41 3.67
C LEU A 212 -7.81 -21.50 4.75
N LYS A 213 -6.63 -21.96 5.18
CA LYS A 213 -6.49 -23.08 6.14
C LYS A 213 -7.15 -22.84 7.51
N THR A 214 -7.38 -21.58 7.87
CA THR A 214 -8.03 -21.20 9.14
C THR A 214 -9.56 -21.15 9.01
N VAL A 215 -10.10 -21.48 7.85
CA VAL A 215 -11.52 -21.43 7.55
C VAL A 215 -12.03 -22.86 7.41
N GLU A 216 -12.96 -23.25 8.28
CA GLU A 216 -13.62 -24.55 8.21
C GLU A 216 -14.69 -24.56 7.11
N LEU A 217 -14.26 -24.89 5.89
CA LEU A 217 -15.11 -24.89 4.69
C LEU A 217 -16.02 -26.13 4.59
N SER A 218 -15.87 -27.11 5.47
CA SER A 218 -16.73 -28.31 5.56
C SER A 218 -17.71 -28.29 6.74
N ASP A 219 -17.51 -27.42 7.73
CA ASP A 219 -18.35 -27.37 8.93
C ASP A 219 -19.62 -26.54 8.66
N THR A 220 -20.74 -27.23 8.45
CA THR A 220 -22.05 -26.60 8.19
C THR A 220 -22.52 -25.71 9.33
N LYS A 221 -22.04 -25.90 10.57
CA LYS A 221 -22.39 -25.04 11.71
C LYS A 221 -21.68 -23.68 11.64
N GLN A 222 -20.48 -23.63 11.06
CA GLN A 222 -19.70 -22.41 10.90
C GLN A 222 -19.96 -21.70 9.57
N LEU A 223 -20.65 -22.33 8.62
CA LEU A 223 -21.00 -21.77 7.33
C LEU A 223 -22.32 -21.00 7.37
N THR A 224 -22.26 -19.80 7.97
CA THR A 224 -23.37 -18.83 7.91
C THR A 224 -23.62 -18.37 6.46
N PRO A 225 -24.81 -17.81 6.15
CA PRO A 225 -25.08 -17.23 4.83
C PRO A 225 -24.03 -16.19 4.40
N THR A 226 -23.56 -15.36 5.33
CA THR A 226 -22.52 -14.34 5.09
C THR A 226 -21.20 -14.97 4.67
N ARG A 227 -20.75 -16.00 5.40
CA ARG A 227 -19.50 -16.72 5.09
C ARG A 227 -19.62 -17.50 3.78
N ILE A 228 -20.75 -18.18 3.57
CA ILE A 228 -21.03 -18.87 2.30
C ILE A 228 -20.93 -17.89 1.14
N MET A 229 -21.57 -16.73 1.23
CA MET A 229 -21.51 -15.72 0.18
C MET A 229 -20.07 -15.23 -0.06
N HIS A 230 -19.33 -14.90 1.00
CA HIS A 230 -17.96 -14.43 0.90
C HIS A 230 -17.04 -15.43 0.18
N PHE A 231 -16.97 -16.67 0.67
CA PHE A 231 -16.09 -17.69 0.09
C PHE A 231 -16.58 -18.15 -1.30
N ARG A 232 -17.90 -18.13 -1.57
CA ARG A 232 -18.43 -18.35 -2.93
C ARG A 232 -17.87 -17.32 -3.90
N MET A 233 -17.91 -16.03 -3.56
CA MET A 233 -17.38 -14.97 -4.42
C MET A 233 -15.89 -15.17 -4.76
N ILE A 234 -15.09 -15.67 -3.81
CA ILE A 234 -13.67 -16.00 -4.06
C ILE A 234 -13.56 -17.10 -5.12
N PHE A 235 -14.26 -18.22 -4.94
CA PHE A 235 -14.16 -19.35 -5.88
C PHE A 235 -14.76 -19.05 -7.25
N GLU A 236 -15.86 -18.31 -7.32
CA GLU A 236 -16.43 -17.84 -8.59
C GLU A 236 -15.45 -16.91 -9.31
N ALA A 237 -14.78 -16.00 -8.60
CA ALA A 237 -13.75 -15.14 -9.18
C ALA A 237 -12.54 -15.95 -9.67
N ILE A 238 -12.11 -16.98 -8.93
CA ILE A 238 -11.04 -17.90 -9.36
C ILE A 238 -11.46 -18.62 -10.65
N PHE A 239 -12.68 -19.14 -10.73
CA PHE A 239 -13.17 -19.92 -11.86
C PHE A 239 -13.46 -19.11 -13.13
N LYS A 240 -13.49 -17.77 -13.05
CA LYS A 240 -13.48 -16.90 -14.23
C LYS A 240 -12.14 -16.88 -14.96
N ASN A 241 -11.05 -17.37 -14.34
CA ASN A 241 -9.73 -17.45 -14.98
C ASN A 241 -9.62 -18.64 -15.95
N PRO A 242 -8.66 -18.62 -16.90
CA PRO A 242 -8.36 -19.76 -17.77
C PRO A 242 -8.02 -21.05 -16.99
N ASP A 243 -8.27 -22.21 -17.59
CA ASP A 243 -8.09 -23.52 -16.93
C ASP A 243 -6.67 -23.73 -16.41
N ARG A 244 -5.66 -23.24 -17.13
CA ARG A 244 -4.26 -23.29 -16.70
C ARG A 244 -4.03 -22.56 -15.37
N VAL A 245 -4.66 -21.39 -15.20
CA VAL A 245 -4.54 -20.61 -13.96
C VAL A 245 -5.25 -21.33 -12.83
N VAL A 246 -6.48 -21.81 -13.07
CA VAL A 246 -7.24 -22.59 -12.09
C VAL A 246 -6.45 -23.83 -11.66
N TRP A 247 -5.91 -24.59 -12.60
CA TRP A 247 -5.06 -25.74 -12.32
C TRP A 247 -3.89 -25.38 -11.39
N ASN A 248 -3.13 -24.34 -11.73
CA ASN A 248 -1.97 -23.92 -10.96
C ASN A 248 -2.32 -23.41 -9.55
N ILE A 249 -3.46 -22.74 -9.37
CA ILE A 249 -3.93 -22.30 -8.05
C ILE A 249 -4.13 -23.51 -7.12
N PHE A 250 -4.79 -24.56 -7.63
CA PHE A 250 -5.18 -25.73 -6.84
C PHE A 250 -4.03 -26.73 -6.67
N LYS A 251 -3.17 -26.91 -7.68
CA LYS A 251 -2.01 -27.83 -7.62
C LYS A 251 -1.05 -27.49 -6.49
N ARG A 252 -0.90 -26.21 -6.14
CA ARG A 252 0.02 -25.71 -5.10
C ARG A 252 -0.27 -26.21 -3.68
N ILE A 253 -1.44 -26.80 -3.43
CA ILE A 253 -1.79 -27.42 -2.14
C ILE A 253 -2.04 -28.93 -2.25
N ALA A 254 -1.80 -29.54 -3.42
CA ALA A 254 -2.14 -30.94 -3.68
C ALA A 254 -1.32 -31.92 -2.83
N VAL A 255 -0.01 -31.66 -2.69
CA VAL A 255 0.94 -32.62 -2.10
C VAL A 255 1.10 -32.46 -0.58
N ALA A 256 0.89 -31.27 -0.03
CA ALA A 256 1.12 -30.96 1.38
C ALA A 256 0.16 -31.75 2.31
N PRO A 257 0.63 -32.73 3.11
CA PRO A 257 -0.25 -33.56 3.95
C PRO A 257 -1.05 -32.73 4.96
N GLU A 258 -0.43 -31.69 5.54
CA GLU A 258 -1.04 -30.79 6.51
C GLU A 258 -2.22 -29.96 5.96
N LEU A 259 -2.43 -29.95 4.63
CA LEU A 259 -3.54 -29.25 3.98
C LEU A 259 -4.66 -30.19 3.52
N GLU A 260 -4.65 -31.47 3.91
CA GLU A 260 -5.68 -32.43 3.48
C GLU A 260 -7.10 -32.02 3.89
N THR A 261 -7.28 -31.61 5.13
CA THR A 261 -8.57 -31.12 5.65
C THR A 261 -9.06 -29.93 4.83
N LEU A 262 -8.18 -28.98 4.53
CA LEU A 262 -8.48 -27.84 3.67
C LEU A 262 -8.87 -28.29 2.25
N ARG A 263 -8.13 -29.22 1.64
CA ARG A 263 -8.47 -29.74 0.30
C ARG A 263 -9.87 -30.35 0.27
N ASN A 264 -10.21 -31.13 1.28
CA ASN A 264 -11.52 -31.77 1.39
C ASN A 264 -12.63 -30.74 1.65
N GLY A 265 -12.38 -29.76 2.52
CA GLY A 265 -13.27 -28.63 2.77
C GLY A 265 -13.54 -27.80 1.51
N ILE A 266 -12.51 -27.49 0.72
CA ILE A 266 -12.66 -26.80 -0.57
C ILE A 266 -13.49 -27.63 -1.56
N LYS A 267 -13.22 -28.94 -1.69
CA LYS A 267 -13.99 -29.84 -2.56
C LYS A 267 -15.47 -29.86 -2.18
N PHE A 268 -15.78 -29.97 -0.89
CA PHE A 268 -17.14 -29.91 -0.38
C PHE A 268 -17.79 -28.56 -0.68
N PHE A 269 -17.16 -27.46 -0.24
CA PHE A 269 -17.72 -26.13 -0.35
C PHE A 269 -18.01 -25.72 -1.80
N VAL A 270 -17.07 -25.97 -2.71
CA VAL A 270 -17.24 -25.63 -4.12
C VAL A 270 -18.38 -26.45 -4.75
N ARG A 271 -18.52 -27.73 -4.40
CA ARG A 271 -19.62 -28.56 -4.89
C ARG A 271 -20.97 -28.04 -4.40
N GLU A 272 -21.11 -27.89 -3.08
CA GLU A 272 -22.40 -27.58 -2.43
C GLU A 272 -22.83 -26.13 -2.59
N TYR A 273 -21.89 -25.20 -2.67
CA TYR A 273 -22.20 -23.78 -2.65
C TYR A 273 -21.83 -23.06 -3.94
N VAL A 274 -20.91 -23.52 -4.76
CA VAL A 274 -20.55 -22.80 -6.01
C VAL A 274 -21.22 -23.45 -7.22
N VAL A 275 -20.94 -24.73 -7.46
CA VAL A 275 -21.42 -25.44 -8.65
C VAL A 275 -22.94 -25.72 -8.60
N SER A 276 -23.48 -26.03 -7.42
CA SER A 276 -24.92 -26.24 -7.23
C SER A 276 -25.75 -25.01 -7.64
N ARG A 277 -25.22 -23.80 -7.42
CA ARG A 277 -25.87 -22.52 -7.75
C ARG A 277 -25.57 -22.06 -9.16
N ASN A 278 -24.38 -22.35 -9.68
CA ASN A 278 -24.00 -22.01 -11.04
C ASN A 278 -23.34 -23.22 -11.72
N LYS A 279 -24.14 -23.98 -12.47
CA LYS A 279 -23.70 -25.17 -13.20
C LYS A 279 -22.61 -24.87 -14.24
N GLY A 280 -22.48 -23.62 -14.70
CA GLY A 280 -21.43 -23.20 -15.63
C GLY A 280 -20.01 -23.41 -15.09
N PHE A 281 -19.83 -23.45 -13.77
CA PHE A 281 -18.53 -23.71 -13.14
C PHE A 281 -18.18 -25.20 -12.99
N ALA A 282 -19.05 -26.13 -13.39
CA ALA A 282 -18.80 -27.56 -13.26
C ALA A 282 -17.51 -28.01 -13.98
N GLY A 283 -17.23 -27.45 -15.16
CA GLY A 283 -15.99 -27.72 -15.91
C GLY A 283 -14.74 -27.26 -15.15
N LYS A 284 -14.76 -26.03 -14.65
CA LYS A 284 -13.67 -25.45 -13.82
C LYS A 284 -13.44 -26.26 -12.55
N PHE A 285 -14.51 -26.74 -11.92
CA PHE A 285 -14.40 -27.58 -10.74
C PHE A 285 -13.78 -28.95 -11.04
N LYS A 286 -14.04 -29.55 -12.22
CA LYS A 286 -13.35 -30.78 -12.65
C LYS A 286 -11.84 -30.56 -12.76
N VAL A 287 -11.41 -29.44 -13.36
CA VAL A 287 -9.98 -29.05 -13.45
C VAL A 287 -9.37 -28.90 -12.06
N ALA A 288 -10.03 -28.16 -11.17
CA ALA A 288 -9.60 -27.97 -9.80
C ALA A 288 -9.48 -29.30 -9.02
N LYS A 289 -10.46 -30.20 -9.14
CA LYS A 289 -10.42 -31.54 -8.50
C LYS A 289 -9.25 -32.37 -9.00
N ARG A 290 -8.97 -32.37 -10.30
CA ARG A 290 -7.82 -33.09 -10.87
C ARG A 290 -6.51 -32.51 -10.33
N ALA A 291 -6.37 -31.18 -10.30
CA ALA A 291 -5.19 -30.51 -9.75
C ALA A 291 -4.96 -30.82 -8.27
N LEU A 292 -6.02 -30.92 -7.46
CA LEU A 292 -5.91 -31.29 -6.03
C LEU A 292 -5.50 -32.75 -5.80
N ASN A 293 -5.71 -33.62 -6.79
CA ASN A 293 -5.39 -35.04 -6.71
C ASN A 293 -4.12 -35.40 -7.49
N SER A 294 -3.48 -34.45 -8.18
CA SER A 294 -2.24 -34.71 -8.89
C SER A 294 -1.12 -34.89 -7.87
N VAL A 295 -0.81 -36.16 -7.57
CA VAL A 295 0.39 -36.56 -6.84
C VAL A 295 1.55 -36.50 -7.82
N GLU A 296 2.06 -35.30 -8.10
CA GLU A 296 3.37 -35.20 -8.73
C GLU A 296 4.41 -35.19 -7.62
N VAL A 297 5.16 -36.29 -7.55
CA VAL A 297 6.45 -36.38 -6.89
C VAL A 297 7.30 -35.23 -7.42
N LEU A 298 7.46 -34.17 -6.63
CA LEU A 298 8.42 -33.10 -6.93
C LEU A 298 9.81 -33.72 -6.80
N LEU A 299 10.37 -34.19 -7.93
CA LEU A 299 11.80 -34.37 -8.04
C LEU A 299 12.43 -32.98 -7.98
N TYR A 300 13.36 -32.84 -7.03
CA TYR A 300 14.06 -31.63 -6.60
C TYR A 300 14.62 -30.78 -7.74
#